data_AF-A0AAD6DGY7-F1
#
_entry.id   AF-A0AAD6DGY7-F1
#
_cell.length_a   1.000
_cell.length_b   1.000
_cell.length_c   1.000
_cell.angle_alpha   90.00
_cell.angle_beta   90.00
_cell.angle_gamma   90.00
#
_symmetry.space_group_name_H-M   'P 1'
#
loop_
_entity.id
_entity.type
_entity.pdbx_description
1 polymer ?
#
loop_
_entity_poly.entity_id
_entity_poly.type
_entity_poly.pdbx_seq_one_letter_code
_entity_poly.pdbx_strand_id
1 'polypeptide(L)'
;MSARGKRLYASRADEEEVPPAERWYCPQANCRRWIHTKHLRPDLKYQTCPRCRTKICPQCRDIAHTTTGCTRDPGLPGILEMARRHHWQRCYECHAMVEKNVISAVDRFLAAAADKAMKLMPTTLFFADEEENLALFLVAMDHAEMESALEAGRGTTVEAREAMSMAMAMNR
;
A
#
# COMPACT_ATOMS: atom_id res chain seq x y z
N MET A 1 10.89 34.93 29.47
CA MET A 1 11.33 33.71 28.74
C MET A 1 12.75 33.87 28.22
N SER A 2 13.59 32.84 28.37
CA SER A 2 14.96 32.84 27.83
C SER A 2 14.97 32.83 26.29
N ALA A 3 16.03 33.33 25.66
CA ALA A 3 16.17 33.33 24.19
C ALA A 3 16.09 31.91 23.60
N ARG A 4 16.59 30.90 24.32
CA ARG A 4 16.48 29.49 23.94
C ARG A 4 15.03 29.00 23.98
N GLY A 5 14.26 29.37 25.01
CA GLY A 5 12.85 29.02 25.13
C GLY A 5 12.02 29.60 23.97
N LYS A 6 12.29 30.85 23.58
CA LYS A 6 11.62 31.50 22.44
C LYS A 6 11.84 30.72 21.13
N ARG A 7 13.08 30.28 20.85
CA ARG A 7 13.41 29.49 19.65
C ARG A 7 12.74 28.12 19.63
N LEU A 8 12.67 27.45 20.78
CA LEU A 8 12.01 26.14 20.89
C LEU A 8 10.50 26.25 20.67
N TYR A 9 9.88 27.30 21.20
CA TYR A 9 8.46 27.57 21.00
C TYR A 9 8.14 27.84 19.53
N ALA A 10 8.90 28.72 18.87
CA ALA A 10 8.73 29.02 17.44
C ALA A 10 8.84 27.74 16.57
N SER A 11 9.86 26.91 16.81
CA SER A 11 10.04 25.64 16.09
C SER A 11 8.86 24.66 16.26
N ARG A 12 8.09 24.75 17.35
CA ARG A 12 6.93 23.88 17.57
C ARG A 12 5.68 24.46 16.92
N ALA A 13 5.52 25.78 16.94
CA ALA A 13 4.47 26.47 16.19
C ALA A 13 4.60 26.18 14.68
N ASP A 14 5.81 26.32 14.12
CA ASP A 14 6.07 26.02 12.71
C ASP A 14 5.79 24.52 12.37
N GLU A 15 5.98 23.60 13.32
CA GLU A 15 5.68 22.18 13.14
C GLU A 15 4.17 21.92 13.09
N GLU A 16 3.40 22.62 13.92
CA GLU A 16 1.95 22.52 13.99
C GLU A 16 1.26 23.06 12.73
N GLU A 17 1.84 24.08 12.10
CA GLU A 17 1.37 24.63 10.81
C GLU A 17 1.47 23.62 9.65
N VAL A 18 2.43 22.67 9.72
CA VAL A 18 2.60 21.65 8.67
C VAL A 18 1.66 20.47 8.91
N PRO A 19 0.93 19.99 7.89
CA PRO A 19 0.11 18.79 8.01
C PRO A 19 0.92 17.56 8.46
N PRO A 20 0.40 16.68 9.33
CA PRO A 20 1.14 15.52 9.85
C PRO A 20 1.77 14.63 8.77
N ALA A 21 1.12 14.48 7.61
CA ALA A 21 1.61 13.67 6.49
C ALA A 21 2.89 14.24 5.83
N GLU A 22 3.08 15.55 5.91
CA GLU A 22 4.19 16.28 5.29
C GLU A 22 5.30 16.63 6.29
N ARG A 23 5.13 16.29 7.57
CA ARG A 23 6.18 16.51 8.58
C ARG A 23 7.35 15.56 8.34
N TRP A 24 8.55 16.12 8.43
CA TRP A 24 9.79 15.35 8.35
C TRP A 24 10.47 15.29 9.70
N TYR A 25 10.89 14.09 10.08
CA TYR A 25 11.67 13.85 11.28
C TYR A 25 12.96 13.14 10.91
N CYS A 26 14.00 13.39 11.70
CA CYS A 26 15.23 12.63 11.55
C CYS A 26 15.01 11.17 11.98
N PRO A 27 15.31 10.17 11.13
CA PRO A 27 15.14 8.75 11.47
C PRO A 27 16.16 8.27 12.51
N GLN A 28 17.23 9.04 12.75
CA GLN A 28 18.24 8.69 13.74
C GLN A 28 17.63 8.68 15.15
N ALA A 29 17.74 7.55 15.84
CA ALA A 29 17.07 7.29 17.12
C ALA A 29 17.40 8.34 18.20
N ASN A 30 18.63 8.85 18.19
CA ASN A 30 19.12 9.84 19.15
C ASN A 30 18.77 11.30 18.78
N CYS A 31 18.33 11.55 17.55
CA CYS A 31 18.02 12.90 17.07
C CYS A 31 16.52 13.16 17.09
N ARG A 32 15.73 12.37 16.34
CA ARG A 32 14.26 12.45 16.16
C ARG A 32 13.68 13.86 16.02
N ARG A 33 14.52 14.82 15.61
CA ARG A 33 14.15 16.23 15.56
C ARG A 33 13.35 16.47 14.28
N TRP A 34 12.32 17.30 14.40
CA TRP A 34 11.62 17.85 13.25
C TRP A 34 12.58 18.62 12.34
N ILE A 35 12.46 18.41 11.04
CA ILE A 35 13.25 19.05 9.99
C ILE A 35 12.31 19.94 9.19
N HIS A 36 12.46 21.26 9.33
CA HIS A 36 11.66 22.22 8.56
C HIS A 36 11.91 22.03 7.06
N THR A 37 10.84 22.11 6.27
CA THR A 37 10.84 22.09 4.80
C THR A 37 11.87 23.01 4.14
N LYS A 38 12.26 24.14 4.77
CA LYS A 38 13.31 25.06 4.28
C LYS A 38 14.70 24.42 4.22
N HIS A 39 14.93 23.38 5.02
CA HIS A 39 16.19 22.62 5.03
C HIS A 39 16.16 21.39 4.11
N LEU A 40 15.00 21.05 3.57
CA LEU A 40 14.84 19.97 2.61
C LEU A 40 15.04 20.52 1.20
N ARG A 41 15.80 19.81 0.37
CA ARG A 41 16.05 20.15 -1.03
C ARG A 41 15.54 19.02 -1.91
N PRO A 42 14.34 19.13 -2.50
CA PRO A 42 13.70 18.01 -3.21
C PRO A 42 14.57 17.45 -4.35
N ASP A 43 15.42 18.28 -4.94
CA ASP A 43 16.27 17.93 -6.09
C ASP A 43 17.47 17.05 -5.70
N LEU A 44 17.78 16.91 -4.41
CA LEU A 44 18.91 16.11 -3.95
C LEU A 44 18.53 14.64 -3.77
N LYS A 45 19.46 13.75 -4.13
CA LYS A 45 19.36 12.30 -3.91
C LYS A 45 19.18 11.92 -2.43
N TYR A 46 19.61 12.78 -1.51
CA TYR A 46 19.46 12.60 -0.07
C TYR A 46 19.24 13.95 0.62
N GLN A 47 18.44 13.92 1.69
CA GLN A 47 18.28 15.05 2.60
C GLN A 47 19.27 14.94 3.75
N THR A 48 19.68 16.06 4.33
CA THR A 48 20.64 16.07 5.45
C THR A 48 20.01 16.71 6.67
N CYS A 49 20.06 16.01 7.81
CA CYS A 49 19.58 16.59 9.06
C CYS A 49 20.48 17.77 9.50
N PRO A 50 19.93 18.97 9.78
CA PRO A 50 20.74 20.13 10.17
C PRO A 50 21.44 19.97 11.53
N ARG A 51 20.96 19.06 12.38
CA ARG A 51 21.51 18.84 13.74
C ARG A 51 22.57 17.75 13.78
N CYS A 52 22.23 16.55 13.33
CA CYS A 52 23.11 15.38 13.43
C CYS A 52 23.81 15.01 12.11
N ARG A 53 23.51 15.72 11.01
CA ARG A 53 24.05 15.49 9.66
C ARG A 53 23.78 14.09 9.09
N THR A 54 22.87 13.32 9.69
CA THR A 54 22.39 12.05 9.12
C THR A 54 21.77 12.32 7.75
N LYS A 55 22.16 11.50 6.77
CA LYS A 55 21.57 11.50 5.42
C LYS A 55 20.28 10.68 5.43
N ILE A 56 19.25 11.20 4.79
CA ILE A 56 17.89 10.67 4.79
C ILE A 56 17.46 10.47 3.34
N CYS A 57 16.88 9.31 3.03
CA CYS A 57 16.32 9.03 1.72
C CYS A 57 15.01 9.82 1.54
N PRO A 58 14.84 10.59 0.46
CA PRO A 58 13.62 11.39 0.27
C PRO A 58 12.38 10.55 -0.05
N GLN A 59 12.58 9.31 -0.52
CA GLN A 59 11.49 8.41 -0.91
C GLN A 59 10.89 7.68 0.29
N CYS A 60 11.71 6.97 1.09
CA CYS A 60 11.24 6.25 2.27
C CYS A 60 11.29 7.06 3.57
N ARG A 61 11.96 8.22 3.60
CA ARG A 61 12.23 9.04 4.80
C ARG A 61 13.07 8.34 5.88
N ASP A 62 13.66 7.20 5.56
CA ASP A 62 14.62 6.49 6.40
C ASP A 62 16.06 6.92 6.14
N ILE A 63 17.00 6.30 6.87
CA ILE A 63 18.45 6.51 6.65
C ILE A 63 18.77 6.28 5.18
N ALA A 64 19.54 7.19 4.59
CA ALA A 64 19.94 7.09 3.19
C ALA A 64 20.66 5.77 2.94
N HIS A 65 20.14 5.00 1.99
CA HIS A 65 20.68 3.72 1.56
C HIS A 65 21.20 3.86 0.12
N THR A 66 22.34 3.23 -0.18
CA THR A 66 22.95 3.22 -1.52
C THR A 66 22.82 1.87 -2.21
N THR A 67 22.82 0.78 -1.46
CA THR A 67 22.89 -0.59 -1.98
C THR A 67 21.57 -1.34 -1.85
N THR A 68 20.91 -1.22 -0.70
CA THR A 68 19.55 -1.73 -0.51
C THR A 68 18.58 -0.84 -1.29
N GLY A 69 17.72 -1.42 -2.13
CA GLY A 69 16.67 -0.67 -2.82
C GLY A 69 15.70 -0.01 -1.83
N CYS A 70 15.10 1.12 -2.22
CA CYS A 70 14.07 1.77 -1.41
C CYS A 70 12.85 0.86 -1.29
N THR A 71 12.43 0.52 -0.08
CA THR A 71 11.19 -0.27 0.14
C THR A 71 9.93 0.48 -0.26
N ARG A 72 9.98 1.83 -0.20
CA ARG A 72 8.87 2.71 -0.58
C ARG A 72 9.13 3.37 -1.94
N ASP A 73 9.72 2.63 -2.86
CA ASP A 73 9.83 3.07 -4.25
C ASP A 73 8.41 3.07 -4.87
N PRO A 74 7.90 4.22 -5.32
CA PRO A 74 6.55 4.32 -5.91
C PRO A 74 6.39 3.49 -7.19
N GLY A 75 7.48 3.14 -7.89
CA GLY A 75 7.43 2.26 -9.07
C GLY A 75 7.37 0.76 -8.73
N LEU A 76 7.77 0.38 -7.51
CA LEU A 76 7.86 -1.01 -7.11
C LEU A 76 6.50 -1.74 -7.08
N PRO A 77 5.39 -1.14 -6.59
CA PRO A 77 4.07 -1.80 -6.61
C PRO A 77 3.63 -2.23 -8.02
N GLY A 78 3.82 -1.38 -9.02
CA GLY A 78 3.45 -1.70 -10.41
C GLY A 78 4.27 -2.84 -10.99
N ILE A 79 5.57 -2.87 -10.69
CA ILE A 79 6.48 -3.97 -11.09
C ILE A 79 6.09 -5.27 -10.39
N LEU A 80 5.72 -5.22 -9.10
CA LEU A 80 5.28 -6.40 -8.35
C LEU A 80 3.93 -6.93 -8.88
N GLU A 81 3.03 -6.06 -9.31
CA GLU A 81 1.77 -6.49 -9.94
C GLU A 81 2.00 -7.14 -11.29
N MET A 82 2.85 -6.55 -12.14
CA MET A 82 3.29 -7.18 -13.38
C MET A 82 3.94 -8.54 -13.11
N ALA A 83 4.81 -8.62 -12.10
CA ALA A 83 5.47 -9.86 -11.72
C ALA A 83 4.47 -10.96 -11.34
N ARG A 84 3.43 -10.64 -10.56
CA ARG A 84 2.36 -11.60 -10.22
C ARG A 84 1.69 -12.17 -11.47
N ARG A 85 1.38 -11.32 -12.45
CA ARG A 85 0.77 -11.73 -13.72
C ARG A 85 1.67 -12.65 -14.55
N HIS A 86 2.98 -12.41 -14.53
CA HIS A 86 3.96 -13.23 -15.26
C HIS A 86 4.53 -14.38 -14.42
N HIS A 87 3.91 -14.71 -13.28
CA HIS A 87 4.40 -15.74 -12.37
C HIS A 87 5.85 -15.54 -11.93
N TRP A 88 6.26 -14.28 -11.80
CA TRP A 88 7.57 -13.89 -11.29
C TRP A 88 7.47 -13.48 -9.83
N GLN A 89 8.50 -13.79 -9.06
CA GLN A 89 8.64 -13.43 -7.66
C GLN A 89 10.03 -12.82 -7.42
N ARG A 90 10.16 -11.91 -6.44
CA ARG A 90 11.49 -11.49 -6.01
C ARG A 90 12.15 -12.59 -5.20
N CYS A 91 13.40 -12.90 -5.52
CA CYS A 91 14.25 -13.71 -4.66
C CYS A 91 14.38 -13.04 -3.28
N TYR A 92 14.29 -13.83 -2.21
CA TYR A 92 14.38 -13.31 -0.84
C TYR A 92 15.77 -12.77 -0.50
N GLU A 93 16.81 -13.28 -1.16
CA GLU A 93 18.21 -12.97 -0.84
C GLU A 93 18.79 -11.88 -1.74
N CYS A 94 18.64 -12.00 -3.06
CA CYS A 94 19.21 -11.04 -4.01
C CYS A 94 18.20 -10.04 -4.57
N HIS A 95 16.90 -10.18 -4.26
CA HIS A 95 15.80 -9.37 -4.78
C HIS A 95 15.65 -9.32 -6.30
N ALA A 96 16.40 -10.15 -7.05
CA ALA A 96 16.21 -10.32 -8.48
C ALA A 96 14.83 -10.93 -8.77
N MET A 97 14.26 -10.57 -9.91
CA MET A 97 13.03 -11.17 -10.41
C MET A 97 13.33 -12.57 -10.94
N VAL A 98 12.65 -13.57 -10.41
CA VAL A 98 12.79 -14.98 -10.80
C VAL A 98 11.44 -15.58 -11.11
N GLU A 99 11.38 -16.49 -12.08
CA GLU A 99 10.17 -17.24 -12.38
C GLU A 99 9.83 -18.23 -11.27
N LYS A 100 8.56 -18.25 -10.88
CA LYS A 100 8.03 -19.12 -9.86
C LYS A 100 7.45 -20.36 -10.53
N ASN A 101 8.25 -21.42 -10.55
CA ASN A 101 7.86 -22.71 -11.15
C ASN A 101 6.68 -23.40 -10.44
N VAL A 102 6.28 -22.91 -9.26
CA VAL A 102 5.18 -23.47 -8.46
C VAL A 102 4.05 -22.45 -8.39
N ILE A 103 3.10 -22.56 -9.33
CA ILE A 103 1.87 -21.76 -9.28
C ILE A 103 0.99 -22.34 -8.18
N SER A 104 0.96 -21.68 -7.02
CA SER A 104 0.08 -22.13 -5.92
C SER A 104 -1.38 -22.05 -6.37
N ALA A 105 -2.27 -22.82 -5.73
CA ALA A 105 -3.70 -22.72 -6.03
C ALA A 105 -4.19 -21.28 -5.89
N VAL A 106 -3.71 -20.57 -4.85
CA VAL A 106 -4.00 -19.14 -4.61
C VAL A 106 -3.49 -18.25 -5.75
N ASP A 107 -2.28 -18.51 -6.27
CA ASP A 107 -1.72 -17.75 -7.40
C ASP A 107 -2.54 -17.99 -8.68
N ARG A 108 -3.05 -19.21 -8.91
CA ARG A 108 -3.98 -19.51 -10.03
C ARG A 108 -5.30 -18.77 -9.88
N PHE A 109 -5.88 -18.78 -8.67
CA PHE A 109 -7.12 -18.07 -8.40
C PHE A 109 -6.97 -16.55 -8.56
N LEU A 110 -5.88 -15.97 -8.04
CA LEU A 110 -5.62 -14.52 -8.17
C LEU A 110 -5.37 -14.11 -9.63
N ALA A 111 -4.60 -14.90 -10.39
CA ALA A 111 -4.37 -14.63 -11.81
C ALA A 111 -5.69 -14.71 -12.62
N ALA A 112 -6.49 -15.76 -12.40
CA ALA A 112 -7.79 -15.90 -13.06
C ALA A 112 -8.77 -14.78 -12.66
N ALA A 113 -8.75 -14.36 -11.38
CA ALA A 113 -9.57 -13.26 -10.90
C ALA A 113 -9.14 -11.91 -11.50
N ALA A 114 -7.83 -11.65 -11.62
CA ALA A 114 -7.30 -10.45 -12.26
C ALA A 114 -7.65 -10.39 -13.77
N ASP A 115 -7.53 -11.53 -14.48
CA ASP A 115 -7.94 -11.63 -15.88
C ASP A 115 -9.44 -11.42 -16.07
N LYS A 116 -10.27 -11.96 -15.16
CA LYS A 116 -11.72 -11.77 -15.18
C LYS A 116 -12.09 -10.31 -14.86
N ALA A 117 -11.45 -9.69 -13.86
CA ALA A 117 -11.65 -8.28 -13.50
C ALA A 117 -11.32 -7.33 -14.65
N MET A 118 -10.20 -7.56 -15.36
CA MET A 118 -9.80 -6.72 -16.49
C MET A 118 -10.72 -6.87 -17.72
N LYS A 119 -11.35 -8.05 -17.89
CA LYS A 119 -12.37 -8.29 -18.93
C LYS A 119 -13.76 -7.74 -18.55
N LEU A 120 -14.02 -7.58 -17.26
CA LEU A 120 -15.28 -7.08 -16.71
C LEU A 120 -15.27 -5.57 -16.43
N MET A 121 -14.12 -4.90 -16.51
CA MET A 121 -14.06 -3.44 -16.43
C MET A 121 -14.76 -2.85 -17.67
N PRO A 122 -15.93 -2.21 -17.52
CA PRO A 122 -16.55 -1.54 -18.65
C PRO A 122 -15.64 -0.38 -19.08
N THR A 123 -15.41 -0.27 -20.40
CA THR A 123 -14.56 0.77 -21.02
C THR A 123 -15.05 2.20 -20.79
N THR A 124 -16.16 2.39 -20.07
CA THR A 124 -16.83 3.67 -19.81
C THR A 124 -16.64 4.22 -18.40
N LEU A 125 -15.95 3.55 -17.48
CA LEU A 125 -15.71 4.07 -16.11
C LEU A 125 -14.54 5.08 -16.06
N PHE A 126 -14.63 6.14 -16.86
CA PHE A 126 -13.76 7.31 -16.74
C PHE A 126 -14.40 8.46 -15.94
N PHE A 127 -15.69 8.37 -15.54
CA PHE A 127 -16.42 9.48 -14.89
C PHE A 127 -17.61 9.06 -13.99
N ALA A 128 -17.45 8.18 -12.99
CA ALA A 128 -18.49 7.99 -11.98
C ALA A 128 -17.92 7.65 -10.59
N ASP A 129 -18.44 8.37 -9.58
CA ASP A 129 -18.08 8.30 -8.15
C ASP A 129 -18.29 6.89 -7.53
N GLU A 130 -17.51 6.58 -6.48
CA GLU A 130 -17.30 5.23 -5.92
C GLU A 130 -18.57 4.51 -5.39
N GLU A 131 -19.67 5.22 -5.07
CA GLU A 131 -20.81 4.60 -4.38
C GLU A 131 -21.83 3.91 -5.31
N GLU A 132 -22.00 4.36 -6.56
CA GLU A 132 -22.97 3.73 -7.48
C GLU A 132 -22.50 2.35 -7.98
N ASN A 133 -21.18 2.11 -7.97
CA ASN A 133 -20.59 0.85 -8.41
C ASN A 133 -20.87 -0.31 -7.43
N LEU A 134 -20.99 -0.04 -6.13
CA LEU A 134 -21.23 -1.09 -5.14
C LEU A 134 -22.66 -1.64 -5.22
N ALA A 135 -23.63 -0.76 -5.48
CA ALA A 135 -25.04 -1.14 -5.66
C ALA A 135 -25.24 -1.94 -6.96
N LEU A 136 -24.57 -1.56 -8.05
CA LEU A 136 -24.65 -2.28 -9.31
C LEU A 136 -23.93 -3.65 -9.25
N PHE A 137 -22.82 -3.73 -8.51
CA PHE A 137 -22.09 -4.98 -8.29
C PHE A 137 -22.90 -5.99 -7.47
N LEU A 138 -23.68 -5.53 -6.49
CA LEU A 138 -24.54 -6.38 -5.66
C LEU A 138 -25.82 -6.84 -6.37
N VAL A 139 -26.35 -6.04 -7.31
CA VAL A 139 -27.55 -6.38 -8.09
C VAL A 139 -27.21 -7.24 -9.31
N ALA A 140 -25.97 -7.20 -9.81
CA ALA A 140 -25.52 -7.97 -10.97
C ALA A 140 -25.03 -9.40 -10.66
N MET A 141 -24.96 -9.80 -9.39
CA MET A 141 -24.62 -11.16 -8.99
C MET A 141 -25.87 -12.03 -8.93
N ASP A 142 -26.10 -12.83 -9.98
CA ASP A 142 -27.21 -13.78 -9.99
C ASP A 142 -26.97 -14.95 -9.00
N HIS A 143 -28.08 -15.49 -8.46
CA HIS A 143 -28.11 -16.60 -7.49
C HIS A 143 -27.22 -17.80 -7.88
N ALA A 144 -27.09 -18.04 -9.19
CA ALA A 144 -26.25 -19.10 -9.76
C ALA A 144 -24.74 -18.88 -9.52
N GLU A 145 -24.27 -17.63 -9.46
CA GLU A 145 -22.87 -17.32 -9.19
C GLU A 145 -22.52 -17.52 -7.70
N MET A 146 -23.49 -17.30 -6.81
CA MET A 146 -23.34 -17.52 -5.37
C MET A 146 -23.32 -19.02 -5.01
N GLU A 147 -24.13 -19.85 -5.68
CA GLU A 147 -24.08 -21.32 -5.53
C GLU A 147 -22.77 -21.91 -6.09
N SER A 148 -22.27 -21.38 -7.21
CA SER A 148 -20.97 -21.76 -7.76
C SER A 148 -19.81 -21.44 -6.81
N ALA A 149 -19.89 -20.32 -6.07
CA ALA A 149 -18.92 -19.94 -5.04
C ALA A 149 -18.98 -20.86 -3.80
N LEU A 150 -20.17 -21.35 -3.42
CA LEU A 150 -20.35 -22.34 -2.35
C LEU A 150 -19.79 -23.72 -2.72
N GLU A 151 -19.97 -24.17 -3.97
CA GLU A 151 -19.40 -25.44 -4.43
C GLU A 151 -17.87 -25.40 -4.59
N ALA A 152 -17.32 -24.24 -4.96
CA ALA A 152 -15.89 -23.96 -4.94
C ALA A 152 -15.34 -23.89 -3.49
N GLY A 153 -16.19 -23.59 -2.51
CA GLY A 153 -15.90 -23.46 -1.09
C GLY A 153 -15.93 -24.75 -0.27
N ARG A 154 -15.85 -25.94 -0.88
CA ARG A 154 -15.79 -27.24 -0.17
C ARG A 154 -14.59 -27.44 0.78
N GLY A 155 -13.78 -26.40 0.99
CA GLY A 155 -12.69 -26.34 1.97
C GLY A 155 -12.77 -25.20 2.98
N THR A 156 -13.92 -24.51 3.13
CA THR A 156 -14.05 -23.44 4.13
C THR A 156 -14.34 -23.97 5.54
N THR A 157 -13.84 -23.25 6.54
CA THR A 157 -13.99 -23.59 7.97
C THR A 157 -15.46 -23.52 8.39
N VAL A 158 -15.81 -24.25 9.46
CA VAL A 158 -17.19 -24.35 9.98
C VAL A 158 -17.82 -22.99 10.23
N GLU A 159 -17.02 -22.03 10.72
CA GLU A 159 -17.44 -20.64 10.98
C GLU A 159 -17.92 -19.91 9.70
N ALA A 160 -17.30 -20.17 8.55
CA ALA A 160 -17.71 -19.58 7.28
C ALA A 160 -19.05 -20.16 6.79
N ARG A 161 -19.30 -21.46 7.06
CA ARG A 161 -20.59 -22.10 6.75
C ARG A 161 -21.71 -21.58 7.63
N GLU A 162 -21.45 -21.35 8.91
CA GLU A 162 -22.44 -20.82 9.85
C GLU A 162 -22.80 -19.35 9.55
N ALA A 163 -21.79 -18.52 9.25
CA ALA A 163 -22.00 -17.13 8.85
C ALA A 163 -22.84 -17.01 7.55
N MET A 164 -22.60 -17.90 6.58
CA MET A 164 -23.38 -17.94 5.34
C MET A 164 -24.80 -18.49 5.54
N SER A 165 -24.98 -19.49 6.41
CA SER A 165 -26.31 -19.98 6.79
C SER A 165 -27.14 -18.91 7.48
N MET A 166 -26.53 -18.08 8.34
CA MET A 166 -27.20 -16.96 8.99
C MET A 166 -27.57 -15.86 8.00
N ALA A 167 -26.68 -15.53 7.06
CA ALA A 167 -26.95 -14.53 6.02
C ALA A 167 -28.13 -14.95 5.11
N MET A 168 -28.26 -16.23 4.77
CA MET A 168 -29.38 -16.75 4.00
C MET A 168 -30.71 -16.73 4.77
N ALA A 169 -30.69 -16.90 6.09
CA ALA A 169 -31.89 -16.82 6.93
C ALA A 169 -32.42 -15.38 7.09
N MET A 170 -31.55 -14.38 6.90
CA MET A 170 -31.91 -12.96 7.02
C MET A 170 -32.50 -12.35 5.73
N ASN A 171 -32.42 -13.05 4.61
CA ASN A 171 -32.91 -12.58 3.30
C ASN A 171 -34.20 -13.30 2.86
N ARG A 172 -35.03 -13.74 3.82
CA ARG A 172 -36.32 -14.39 3.60
C ARG A 172 -37.46 -13.59 4.19
#